data_AF-A0A1F8NVU6-F1
#
_entry.id   AF-A0A1F8NVU6-F1
#
_cell.length_a   1.000
_cell.length_b   1.000
_cell.length_c   1.000
_cell.angle_alpha   90.00
_cell.angle_beta   90.00
_cell.angle_gamma   90.00
#
_symmetry.space_group_name_H-M   'P 1'
#
loop_
_entity.id
_entity.type
_entity.pdbx_description
1 polymer ?
#
loop_
_entity_poly.entity_id
_entity_poly.type
_entity_poly.pdbx_seq_one_letter_code
_entity_poly.pdbx_strand_id
1 'polypeptide(L)'
;MSYEGLLKRGKIVPYHASKHEVRSLLDVANRDLRTAEQTLNVDIDWSYSITYNAILQASRALMFSHGYRPRGGQQHLTVVQFLREALGDKGAYEVSLFDQMRRKRPRAIYERAGLVG
;
A
#
# COMPACT_ATOMS: atom_id res chain seq x y z
N MET A 1 -14.55 15.61 -9.62
CA MET A 1 -14.50 14.59 -8.54
C MET A 1 -13.08 14.02 -8.42
N SER A 2 -12.60 13.68 -7.21
CA SER A 2 -11.16 13.46 -6.97
C SER A 2 -10.54 12.21 -7.62
N TYR A 3 -11.32 11.29 -8.20
CA TYR A 3 -10.77 10.07 -8.84
C TYR A 3 -10.98 9.96 -10.35
N GLU A 4 -11.56 10.98 -11.00
CA GLU A 4 -11.89 10.93 -12.44
C GLU A 4 -10.69 10.62 -13.33
N GLY A 5 -9.53 11.20 -13.03
CA GLY A 5 -8.30 10.94 -13.80
C GLY A 5 -7.90 9.47 -13.76
N LEU A 6 -8.08 8.79 -12.62
CA LEU A 6 -7.77 7.38 -12.46
C LEU A 6 -8.79 6.47 -13.16
N LEU A 7 -10.08 6.84 -13.13
CA LEU A 7 -11.14 6.15 -13.85
C LEU A 7 -10.96 6.27 -15.37
N LYS A 8 -10.71 7.47 -15.90
CA LYS A 8 -10.49 7.73 -17.33
C LYS A 8 -9.29 6.95 -17.88
N ARG A 9 -8.22 6.80 -17.09
CA ARG A 9 -7.04 5.99 -17.44
C ARG A 9 -7.23 4.48 -17.23
N GLY A 10 -8.41 4.03 -16.78
CA GLY A 10 -8.70 2.62 -16.50
C GLY A 10 -7.84 2.02 -15.37
N LYS A 11 -7.25 2.85 -14.51
CA LYS A 11 -6.39 2.39 -13.40
C LYS A 11 -7.21 1.83 -12.25
N ILE A 12 -8.39 2.39 -12.02
CA ILE A 12 -9.34 1.95 -11.00
C ILE A 12 -10.68 1.64 -11.64
N VAL A 13 -11.47 0.79 -10.99
CA VAL A 13 -12.85 0.50 -11.39
C VAL A 13 -13.78 0.53 -10.18
N PRO A 14 -15.07 0.84 -10.36
CA PRO A 14 -16.07 0.70 -9.30
C PRO A 14 -16.04 -0.70 -8.69
N TYR A 15 -16.21 -0.76 -7.38
CA TYR A 15 -16.18 -1.99 -6.61
C TYR A 15 -17.00 -1.85 -5.33
N HIS A 16 -17.92 -2.78 -5.10
CA HIS A 16 -18.70 -2.84 -3.87
C HIS A 16 -18.08 -3.88 -2.93
N ALA A 17 -17.10 -3.45 -2.15
CA ALA A 17 -16.50 -4.29 -1.13
C ALA A 17 -17.47 -4.48 0.05
N SER A 18 -17.57 -5.70 0.55
CA SER A 18 -18.23 -5.96 1.83
C SER A 18 -17.43 -5.37 3.00
N LYS A 19 -18.13 -5.09 4.12
CA LYS A 19 -17.45 -4.70 5.37
C LYS A 19 -16.44 -5.76 5.84
N HIS A 20 -16.73 -7.03 5.57
CA HIS A 20 -15.83 -8.13 5.89
C HIS A 20 -14.53 -8.06 5.08
N GLU A 21 -14.58 -7.81 3.76
CA GLU A 21 -13.37 -7.67 2.94
C GLU A 21 -12.48 -6.51 3.39
N VAL A 22 -13.08 -5.34 3.67
CA VAL A 22 -12.34 -4.19 4.21
C VAL A 22 -11.69 -4.56 5.55
N ARG A 23 -12.43 -5.24 6.42
CA ARG A 23 -11.91 -5.67 7.73
C ARG A 23 -10.76 -6.66 7.59
N SER A 24 -10.89 -7.66 6.72
CA SER A 24 -9.86 -8.66 6.48
C SER A 24 -8.54 -8.03 5.99
N LEU A 25 -8.61 -6.99 5.14
CA LEU A 25 -7.43 -6.24 4.72
C LEU A 25 -6.76 -5.51 5.90
N LEU A 26 -7.56 -4.91 6.79
CA LEU A 26 -7.05 -4.26 8.00
C LEU A 26 -6.43 -5.27 8.99
N ASP A 27 -7.02 -6.46 9.11
CA ASP A 27 -6.49 -7.51 9.97
C ASP A 27 -5.13 -8.03 9.45
N VAL A 28 -4.97 -8.17 8.13
CA VAL A 28 -3.66 -8.46 7.51
C VAL A 28 -2.67 -7.34 7.81
N ALA A 29 -3.07 -6.07 7.63
CA ALA A 29 -2.19 -4.93 7.93
C ALA A 29 -1.72 -4.94 9.39
N ASN A 30 -2.64 -5.16 10.33
CA ASN A 30 -2.32 -5.22 11.76
C ASN A 30 -1.41 -6.39 12.13
N ARG A 31 -1.63 -7.57 11.52
CA ARG A 31 -0.75 -8.72 11.70
C ARG A 31 0.66 -8.39 11.21
N ASP A 32 0.76 -7.85 10.01
CA ASP A 32 2.05 -7.57 9.38
C ASP A 32 2.83 -6.50 10.15
N LEU A 33 2.18 -5.47 10.69
CA LEU A 33 2.85 -4.51 11.58
C LEU A 33 3.49 -5.19 12.79
N ARG A 34 2.75 -6.05 13.49
CA ARG A 34 3.29 -6.80 14.65
C ARG A 34 4.48 -7.69 14.23
N THR A 35 4.38 -8.36 13.09
CA THR A 35 5.47 -9.20 12.59
C THR A 35 6.69 -8.35 12.20
N ALA A 36 6.49 -7.19 11.56
CA ALA A 36 7.58 -6.30 11.19
C ALA A 36 8.35 -5.79 12.42
N GLU A 37 7.65 -5.42 13.48
CA GLU A 37 8.25 -5.01 14.76
C GLU A 37 9.11 -6.11 15.38
N GLN A 38 8.59 -7.35 15.42
CA GLN A 38 9.33 -8.51 15.93
C GLN A 38 10.55 -8.86 15.07
N THR A 39 10.48 -8.58 13.77
CA THR A 39 11.55 -8.90 12.81
C THR A 39 12.61 -7.80 12.74
N LEU A 40 12.34 -6.59 13.23
CA LEU A 40 13.20 -5.42 13.05
C LEU A 40 14.65 -5.64 13.50
N ASN A 41 14.84 -6.30 14.65
CA ASN A 41 16.16 -6.59 15.22
C ASN A 41 16.81 -7.87 14.67
N VAL A 42 16.07 -8.63 13.86
CA VAL A 42 16.52 -9.90 13.26
C VAL A 42 16.97 -9.65 11.83
N ASP A 43 16.13 -8.98 11.04
CA ASP A 43 16.39 -8.65 9.65
C ASP A 43 15.58 -7.40 9.25
N ILE A 44 16.30 -6.31 9.05
CA ILE A 44 15.72 -5.01 8.74
C ILE A 44 15.11 -4.96 7.32
N ASP A 45 15.65 -5.73 6.36
CA ASP A 45 15.14 -5.77 4.99
C ASP A 45 13.81 -6.55 4.93
N TRP A 46 13.69 -7.62 5.71
CA TRP A 46 12.42 -8.32 5.91
C TRP A 46 11.41 -7.47 6.68
N SER A 47 11.82 -6.85 7.78
CA SER A 47 10.95 -5.93 8.54
C SER A 47 10.37 -4.85 7.63
N TYR A 48 11.22 -4.19 6.83
CA TYR A 48 10.81 -3.19 5.84
C TYR A 48 9.80 -3.72 4.82
N SER A 49 10.06 -4.93 4.30
CA SER A 49 9.22 -5.58 3.31
C SER A 49 7.84 -5.95 3.86
N ILE A 50 7.78 -6.32 5.14
CA ILE A 50 6.54 -6.63 5.86
C ILE A 50 5.78 -5.34 6.16
N THR A 51 6.44 -4.28 6.65
CA THR A 51 5.84 -2.95 6.85
C THR A 51 5.23 -2.41 5.56
N TYR A 52 5.93 -2.58 4.42
CA TYR A 52 5.39 -2.20 3.12
C TYR A 52 4.08 -2.94 2.81
N ASN A 53 4.01 -4.26 3.07
CA ASN A 53 2.79 -5.01 2.83
C ASN A 53 1.67 -4.53 3.74
N ALA A 54 1.96 -4.23 5.01
CA ALA A 54 0.97 -3.68 5.93
C ALA A 54 0.35 -2.37 5.41
N ILE A 55 1.18 -1.43 4.97
CA ILE A 55 0.72 -0.15 4.39
C ILE A 55 -0.11 -0.41 3.12
N LEU A 56 0.34 -1.33 2.25
CA LEU A 56 -0.40 -1.68 1.03
C LEU A 56 -1.80 -2.23 1.34
N GLN A 57 -1.94 -3.12 2.32
CA GLN A 57 -3.25 -3.69 2.68
C GLN A 57 -4.17 -2.65 3.31
N ALA A 58 -3.66 -1.81 4.22
CA ALA A 58 -4.43 -0.69 4.78
C ALA A 58 -4.89 0.29 3.69
N SER A 59 -4.03 0.57 2.72
CA SER A 59 -4.34 1.46 1.59
C SER A 59 -5.41 0.86 0.66
N ARG A 60 -5.37 -0.46 0.44
CA ARG A 60 -6.43 -1.18 -0.30
C ARG A 60 -7.75 -1.17 0.46
N ALA A 61 -7.72 -1.30 1.79
CA ALA A 61 -8.92 -1.22 2.63
C ALA A 61 -9.59 0.16 2.47
N LEU A 62 -8.81 1.24 2.52
CA LEU A 62 -9.32 2.60 2.27
C LEU A 62 -9.91 2.71 0.85
N MET A 63 -9.17 2.26 -0.16
CA MET A 63 -9.63 2.27 -1.55
C MET A 63 -10.96 1.53 -1.74
N PHE A 64 -11.10 0.36 -1.12
CA PHE A 64 -12.30 -0.47 -1.18
C PHE A 64 -13.48 0.22 -0.48
N SER A 65 -13.24 0.85 0.66
CA SER A 65 -14.26 1.62 1.38
C SER A 65 -14.77 2.84 0.61
N HIS A 66 -13.96 3.38 -0.31
CA HIS A 66 -14.34 4.45 -1.23
C HIS A 66 -15.06 3.93 -2.49
N GLY A 67 -15.29 2.62 -2.60
CA GLY A 67 -16.04 2.02 -3.71
C GLY A 67 -15.19 1.73 -4.96
N TYR A 68 -13.88 1.56 -4.81
CA TYR A 68 -12.98 1.30 -5.94
C TYR A 68 -12.02 0.14 -5.67
N ARG A 69 -11.51 -0.46 -6.75
CA ARG A 69 -10.39 -1.41 -6.72
C ARG A 69 -9.39 -1.15 -7.85
N PRO A 70 -8.12 -1.55 -7.72
CA PRO A 70 -7.14 -1.37 -8.78
C PRO A 70 -7.42 -2.32 -9.96
N ARG A 71 -7.07 -1.88 -11.16
CA ARG A 71 -7.15 -2.67 -12.41
C ARG A 71 -5.80 -2.65 -13.14
N GLY A 72 -5.48 -3.76 -13.81
CA GLY A 72 -4.24 -3.94 -14.57
C GLY A 72 -3.07 -4.49 -13.74
N GLY A 73 -1.87 -4.54 -14.33
CA GLY A 73 -0.68 -5.17 -13.71
C GLY A 73 0.06 -4.30 -12.68
N GLN A 74 -0.08 -2.98 -12.74
CA GLN A 74 0.63 -2.03 -11.86
C GLN A 74 -0.18 -1.67 -10.60
N GLN A 75 -0.79 -2.67 -9.96
CA GLN A 75 -1.79 -2.45 -8.90
C GLN A 75 -1.25 -1.66 -7.71
N HIS A 76 0.00 -1.89 -7.31
CA HIS A 76 0.58 -1.21 -6.16
C HIS A 76 0.79 0.29 -6.43
N LEU A 77 1.24 0.63 -7.65
CA LEU A 77 1.34 2.01 -8.09
C LEU A 77 -0.04 2.66 -8.18
N THR A 78 -1.05 1.94 -8.67
CA THR A 78 -2.43 2.44 -8.69
C THR A 78 -2.92 2.77 -7.28
N VAL A 79 -2.63 1.94 -6.27
CA VAL A 79 -3.00 2.22 -4.87
C VAL A 79 -2.30 3.47 -4.34
N VAL A 80 -1.01 3.66 -4.62
CA VAL A 80 -0.28 4.90 -4.27
C VAL A 80 -0.94 6.13 -4.91
N GLN A 81 -1.26 6.05 -6.21
CA GLN A 81 -1.91 7.16 -6.93
C GLN A 81 -3.30 7.45 -6.36
N PHE A 82 -4.05 6.42 -6.00
CA PHE A 82 -5.34 6.58 -5.34
C PHE A 82 -5.21 7.29 -3.99
N LEU A 83 -4.24 6.89 -3.15
CA LEU A 83 -4.02 7.55 -1.86
C LEU A 83 -3.68 9.03 -2.00
N ARG A 84 -2.91 9.42 -3.03
CA ARG A 84 -2.60 10.83 -3.28
C ARG A 84 -3.86 11.66 -3.48
N GLU A 85 -4.82 11.13 -4.26
CA GLU A 85 -6.11 11.80 -4.50
C GLU A 85 -7.05 11.72 -3.28
N ALA A 86 -6.95 10.67 -2.46
CA ALA A 86 -7.84 10.44 -1.32
C ALA A 86 -7.43 11.25 -0.08
N LEU A 87 -6.13 11.39 0.17
CA LEU A 87 -5.60 12.10 1.34
C LEU A 87 -5.26 13.56 1.05
N GLY A 88 -5.05 13.92 -0.22
CA GLY A 88 -4.63 15.25 -0.64
C GLY A 88 -3.34 15.70 0.06
N ASP A 89 -3.19 17.01 0.26
CA ASP A 89 -1.98 17.60 0.82
C ASP A 89 -1.67 17.12 2.24
N LYS A 90 -2.71 16.76 3.02
CA LYS A 90 -2.55 16.28 4.41
C LYS A 90 -1.81 14.95 4.51
N GLY A 91 -1.85 14.12 3.46
CA GLY A 91 -1.15 12.82 3.41
C GLY A 91 0.02 12.80 2.43
N ALA A 92 0.47 13.94 1.92
CA ALA A 92 1.44 14.00 0.84
C ALA A 92 2.79 13.37 1.24
N TYR A 93 3.20 13.54 2.50
CA TYR A 93 4.43 12.97 3.04
C TYR A 93 4.34 11.44 3.12
N GLU A 94 3.28 10.91 3.72
CA GLU A 94 3.03 9.49 3.92
C GLU A 94 2.93 8.75 2.58
N VAL A 95 2.21 9.34 1.61
CA VAL A 95 2.09 8.77 0.26
C VAL A 95 3.44 8.76 -0.46
N SER A 96 4.25 9.81 -0.27
CA SER A 96 5.60 9.87 -0.85
C SER A 96 6.54 8.84 -0.22
N LEU A 97 6.48 8.64 1.10
CA LEU A 97 7.21 7.59 1.78
C LEU A 97 6.79 6.20 1.27
N PHE A 98 5.48 5.96 1.15
CA PHE A 98 4.96 4.69 0.64
C PHE A 98 5.40 4.39 -0.80
N ASP A 99 5.41 5.39 -1.70
CA ASP A 99 5.91 5.20 -3.06
C ASP A 99 7.42 4.93 -3.11
N GLN A 100 8.20 5.57 -2.22
CA GLN A 100 9.62 5.26 -2.07
C GLN A 100 9.82 3.81 -1.62
N MET A 101 9.04 3.34 -0.65
CA MET A 101 9.07 1.94 -0.20
C MET A 101 8.75 0.96 -1.31
N ARG A 102 7.71 1.24 -2.10
CA ARG A 102 7.34 0.43 -3.27
C ARG A 102 8.52 0.23 -4.24
N ARG A 103 9.32 1.27 -4.46
CA ARG A 103 10.48 1.24 -5.38
C ARG A 103 11.73 0.61 -4.74
N LYS A 104 11.88 0.69 -3.41
CA LYS A 104 13.02 0.11 -2.68
C LYS A 104 12.85 -1.38 -2.39
N ARG A 105 11.62 -1.86 -2.13
CA ARG A 105 11.33 -3.25 -1.74
C ARG A 105 11.96 -4.32 -2.64
N PRO A 106 11.88 -4.27 -3.99
CA PRO A 106 12.49 -5.31 -4.82
C PRO A 106 13.99 -5.46 -4.56
N ARG A 107 14.68 -4.36 -4.24
CA ARG A 107 16.12 -4.33 -4.00
C ARG A 107 16.49 -4.91 -2.65
N ALA A 108 15.70 -4.57 -1.62
CA ALA A 108 15.84 -5.12 -0.27
C ALA A 108 15.60 -6.64 -0.22
N ILE A 109 14.72 -7.18 -1.09
CA ILE A 109 14.42 -8.61 -1.11
C ILE A 109 15.35 -9.40 -2.04
N TYR A 110 15.75 -8.84 -3.20
CA TYR A 110 16.36 -9.63 -4.27
C TYR A 110 17.74 -9.16 -4.75
N GLU A 111 18.16 -7.91 -4.47
CA GLU A 111 19.38 -7.36 -5.09
C GLU A 111 20.57 -7.30 -4.14
N ARG A 112 20.40 -6.81 -2.89
CA ARG A 112 21.47 -6.76 -1.88
C ARG A 112 20.89 -6.76 -0.46
N ALA A 113 21.47 -7.56 0.43
CA ALA A 113 21.23 -7.47 1.86
C ALA A 113 21.85 -6.16 2.43
N GLY A 114 21.19 -5.55 3.42
CA GLY A 114 21.66 -4.36 4.14
C GLY A 114 21.36 -3.02 3.46
N LEU A 115 20.29 -2.94 2.65
CA LEU A 115 19.94 -1.70 1.92
C LEU A 115 19.08 -0.73 2.75
N VAL A 116 18.44 -1.22 3.80
CA VAL A 116 17.74 -0.38 4.77
C VAL A 116 18.75 0.08 5.82
N GLY A 117 19.31 1.27 5.60
CA GLY A 117 20.23 2.00 6.48
C GLY A 117 20.11 3.50 6.23
#